data_AF-A0A495XGI3-F1
#
_entry.id   AF-A0A495XGI3-F1
#
_cell.length_a   1.000
_cell.length_b   1.000
_cell.length_c   1.000
_cell.angle_alpha   90.00
_cell.angle_beta   90.00
_cell.angle_gamma   90.00
#
_symmetry.space_group_name_H-M   'P 1'
#
loop_
_entity.id
_entity.type
_entity.pdbx_description
1 polymer ?
#
loop_
_entity_poly.entity_id
_entity_poly.type
_entity_poly.pdbx_seq_one_letter_code
_entity_poly.pdbx_strand_id
1 'polypeptide(L)'
;MRLFTGVFPPAEVVEELTEALAPVRAANTDLRWVAPERWHVTLRFHGDDAEPGDQLDAFRGLTAPTVRLAGSGFFRAVLWIGVEGPLEPLAEAAGTPLDQWRPHLTVARPRGMRMRWPHVEFTGREWTVREVVLVRSDPATGYEVLDRVPLSTSNAPD
;
A
#
# COMPACT_ATOMS: atom_id res chain seq x y z
N MET A 1 -11.70 4.45 -15.35
CA MET A 1 -10.25 4.49 -15.05
C MET A 1 -10.07 4.84 -13.58
N ARG A 2 -9.38 4.03 -12.77
CA ARG A 2 -9.45 4.19 -11.31
C ARG A 2 -8.35 5.08 -10.78
N LEU A 3 -8.67 6.08 -9.96
CA LEU A 3 -7.67 6.88 -9.26
C LEU A 3 -7.57 6.50 -7.78
N PHE A 4 -6.36 6.50 -7.24
CA PHE A 4 -6.12 6.37 -5.80
C PHE A 4 -4.89 7.17 -5.35
N THR A 5 -4.89 7.63 -4.10
CA THR A 5 -3.68 8.06 -3.41
C THR A 5 -3.09 6.91 -2.60
N GLY A 6 -1.77 6.80 -2.62
CA GLY A 6 -1.09 5.72 -1.93
C GLY A 6 0.38 6.01 -1.66
N VAL A 7 1.01 5.03 -1.03
CA VAL A 7 2.43 5.00 -0.69
C VAL A 7 3.04 3.73 -1.25
N PHE A 8 4.16 3.87 -1.96
CA PHE A 8 4.97 2.73 -2.39
C PHE A 8 6.08 2.47 -1.36
N PRO A 9 6.26 1.22 -0.88
CA PRO A 9 7.43 0.87 -0.07
C PRO A 9 8.72 1.02 -0.88
N PRO A 10 9.85 1.34 -0.23
CA PRO A 10 11.14 1.41 -0.90
C PRO A 10 11.63 0.01 -1.32
N ALA A 11 12.60 -0.03 -2.23
CA ALA A 11 13.04 -1.26 -2.89
C ALA A 11 13.49 -2.34 -1.89
N GLU A 12 14.21 -1.96 -0.84
CA GLU A 12 14.69 -2.86 0.20
C GLU A 12 13.57 -3.51 1.03
N VAL A 13 12.42 -2.83 1.18
CA VAL A 13 11.23 -3.38 1.86
C VAL A 13 10.48 -4.32 0.93
N VAL A 14 10.42 -3.99 -0.37
CA VAL A 14 9.83 -4.85 -1.41
C VAL A 14 10.63 -6.14 -1.57
N GLU A 15 11.97 -6.05 -1.56
CA GLU A 15 12.87 -7.20 -1.64
C GLU A 15 12.69 -8.12 -0.44
N GLU A 16 12.76 -7.58 0.77
CA GLU A 16 12.56 -8.33 2.02
C GLU A 16 11.22 -9.06 2.05
N LEU A 17 10.12 -8.39 1.67
CA LEU A 17 8.82 -9.02 1.61
C LEU A 17 8.73 -10.07 0.48
N THR A 18 9.40 -9.85 -0.64
CA THR A 18 9.45 -10.81 -1.75
C THR A 18 10.09 -12.12 -1.32
N GLU A 19 11.22 -12.05 -0.62
CA GLU A 19 11.92 -13.22 -0.07
C GLU A 19 11.06 -13.95 0.95
N ALA A 20 10.47 -13.22 1.91
CA ALA A 20 9.61 -13.80 2.93
C ALA A 20 8.38 -14.52 2.35
N LEU A 21 7.81 -13.98 1.27
CA LEU A 21 6.66 -14.60 0.60
C LEU A 21 7.03 -15.75 -0.33
N ALA A 22 8.29 -15.91 -0.75
CA ALA A 22 8.70 -16.93 -1.71
C ALA A 22 8.21 -18.36 -1.37
N PRO A 23 8.40 -18.91 -0.15
CA PRO A 23 7.89 -20.25 0.19
C PRO A 23 6.36 -20.32 0.19
N VAL A 24 5.68 -19.27 0.65
CA VAL A 24 4.21 -19.19 0.67
C VAL A 24 3.66 -19.15 -0.76
N ARG A 25 4.31 -18.40 -1.66
CA ARG A 25 3.97 -18.33 -3.09
C ARG A 25 4.08 -19.68 -3.77
N ALA A 26 5.18 -20.40 -3.52
CA ALA A 26 5.41 -21.72 -4.09
C ALA A 26 4.36 -22.75 -3.63
N ALA A 27 3.90 -22.67 -2.38
CA ALA A 27 2.90 -23.57 -1.81
C ALA A 27 1.45 -23.24 -2.21
N ASN A 28 1.17 -22.05 -2.74
CA ASN A 28 -0.20 -21.56 -3.01
C ASN A 28 -0.33 -21.07 -4.47
N THR A 29 -0.37 -22.02 -5.41
CA THR A 29 -0.42 -21.77 -6.86
C THR A 29 -1.83 -21.43 -7.39
N ASP A 30 -2.84 -21.61 -6.54
CA ASP A 30 -4.23 -21.22 -6.76
C ASP A 30 -4.49 -19.73 -6.47
N LEU A 31 -3.51 -19.02 -5.88
CA LEU A 31 -3.59 -17.58 -5.67
C LEU A 31 -3.09 -16.79 -6.89
N ARG A 32 -3.73 -15.65 -7.15
CA ARG A 32 -3.18 -14.64 -8.07
C ARG A 32 -2.35 -13.66 -7.27
N TRP A 33 -1.05 -13.89 -7.22
CA TRP A 33 -0.10 -13.01 -6.56
C TRP A 33 0.02 -11.66 -7.28
N VAL A 34 0.04 -10.58 -6.51
CA VAL A 34 0.32 -9.22 -7.00
C VAL A 34 1.82 -9.14 -7.30
N ALA A 35 2.16 -8.52 -8.43
CA ALA A 35 3.55 -8.29 -8.80
C ALA A 35 4.19 -7.28 -7.83
N PRO A 36 5.45 -7.48 -7.39
CA PRO A 36 6.09 -6.61 -6.40
C PRO A 36 6.09 -5.11 -6.78
N GLU A 37 6.17 -4.80 -8.06
CA GLU A 37 6.16 -3.42 -8.60
C GLU A 37 4.80 -2.73 -8.41
N ARG A 38 3.76 -3.50 -8.07
CA ARG A 38 2.41 -2.99 -7.77
C ARG A 38 2.09 -3.01 -6.29
N TRP A 39 3.02 -3.38 -5.41
CA TRP A 39 2.80 -3.33 -3.98
C TRP A 39 2.77 -1.90 -3.47
N HIS A 40 1.70 -1.54 -2.78
CA HIS A 40 1.44 -0.20 -2.27
C HIS A 40 0.49 -0.29 -1.08
N VAL A 41 0.53 0.73 -0.24
CA VAL A 41 -0.48 1.00 0.78
C VAL A 41 -1.44 2.03 0.20
N THR A 42 -2.71 1.68 0.07
CA THR A 42 -3.73 2.64 -0.39
C THR A 42 -4.16 3.52 0.77
N LEU A 43 -4.10 4.84 0.57
CA LEU A 43 -4.67 5.82 1.49
C LEU A 43 -6.14 6.03 1.16
N ARG A 44 -6.48 6.33 -0.11
CA ARG A 44 -7.87 6.50 -0.57
C ARG A 44 -8.06 6.10 -2.02
N PHE A 45 -9.19 5.46 -2.32
CA PHE A 45 -9.70 5.33 -3.69
C PHE A 45 -10.61 6.53 -4.01
N HIS A 46 -10.38 7.20 -5.13
CA HIS A 46 -11.15 8.37 -5.56
C HIS A 46 -12.33 8.02 -6.48
N GLY A 47 -12.41 6.76 -6.94
CA GLY A 47 -13.48 6.27 -7.81
C GLY A 47 -13.00 5.91 -9.21
N ASP A 48 -13.93 5.36 -9.99
CA ASP A 48 -13.68 4.83 -11.34
C ASP A 48 -13.76 5.89 -12.45
N ASP A 49 -14.32 7.06 -12.15
CA ASP A 49 -14.52 8.20 -13.07
C ASP A 49 -13.93 9.51 -12.51
N ALA A 50 -13.01 9.39 -11.55
CA ALA A 50 -12.32 10.55 -10.98
C ALA A 50 -11.28 11.09 -11.96
N GLU A 51 -11.20 12.42 -12.05
CA GLU A 51 -10.19 13.12 -12.85
C GLU A 51 -9.04 13.64 -11.97
N PRO A 52 -7.78 13.66 -12.45
CA PRO A 52 -6.66 14.21 -11.70
C PRO A 52 -6.83 15.71 -11.44
N GLY A 53 -6.45 16.17 -10.25
CA GLY A 53 -6.64 17.54 -9.79
C GLY A 53 -5.87 17.81 -8.49
N ASP A 54 -6.58 18.23 -7.44
CA ASP A 54 -6.03 18.69 -6.15
C ASP A 54 -5.86 17.57 -5.09
N GLN A 55 -5.96 16.29 -5.49
CA GLN A 55 -5.97 15.16 -4.53
C GLN A 55 -4.71 15.09 -3.65
N LEU A 56 -3.62 15.74 -4.05
CA LEU A 56 -2.36 15.75 -3.30
C LEU A 56 -2.15 16.98 -2.41
N ASP A 57 -3.00 18.01 -2.50
CA ASP A 57 -2.75 19.29 -1.83
C ASP A 57 -2.81 19.19 -0.31
N ALA A 58 -3.69 18.35 0.23
CA ALA A 58 -3.84 18.12 1.66
C ALA A 58 -2.61 17.48 2.33
N PHE A 59 -1.69 16.88 1.54
CA PHE A 59 -0.48 16.26 2.08
C PHE A 59 0.71 17.22 2.18
N ARG A 60 0.62 18.41 1.59
CA ARG A 60 1.74 19.36 1.54
C ARG A 60 2.13 19.78 2.95
N GLY A 61 3.40 19.55 3.29
CA GLY A 61 3.97 19.92 4.59
C GLY A 61 3.76 18.90 5.70
N LEU A 62 3.00 17.82 5.48
CA LEU A 62 2.83 16.76 6.47
C LEU A 62 4.15 16.04 6.76
N THR A 63 4.36 15.70 8.03
CA THR A 63 5.53 14.97 8.50
C THR A 63 5.56 13.56 7.93
N ALA A 64 6.74 13.13 7.48
CA ALA A 64 7.02 11.78 7.00
C ALA A 64 6.98 10.75 8.16
N PRO A 65 6.00 9.84 8.23
CA PRO A 65 5.95 8.82 9.28
C PRO A 65 6.96 7.69 9.02
N THR A 66 7.50 7.12 10.10
CA THR A 66 8.25 5.85 10.07
C THR A 66 7.28 4.70 10.35
N VAL A 67 7.29 3.70 9.47
CA VAL A 67 6.36 2.56 9.50
C VAL A 67 7.10 1.26 9.24
N ARG A 68 6.45 0.11 9.47
CA ARG A 68 6.92 -1.21 9.04
C ARG A 68 5.78 -2.08 8.51
N LEU A 69 6.11 -3.10 7.72
CA LEU A 69 5.17 -4.13 7.30
C LEU A 69 5.18 -5.24 8.35
N ALA A 70 4.01 -5.60 8.87
CA ALA A 70 3.91 -6.64 9.90
C ALA A 70 2.57 -7.37 9.89
N GLY A 71 2.63 -8.64 10.22
CA GLY A 71 1.48 -9.54 10.25
C GLY A 71 0.84 -9.76 8.89
N SER A 72 -0.17 -10.63 8.88
CA SER A 72 -0.98 -10.88 7.70
C SER A 72 -2.44 -11.06 8.06
N GLY A 73 -3.30 -10.84 7.08
CA GLY A 73 -4.71 -11.14 7.21
C GLY A 73 -5.40 -11.22 5.88
N PHE A 74 -6.72 -11.36 5.95
CA PHE A 74 -7.56 -11.39 4.78
C PHE A 74 -8.88 -10.66 5.06
N PHE A 75 -9.30 -9.82 4.13
CA PHE A 75 -10.65 -9.27 4.09
C PHE A 75 -11.02 -9.02 2.63
N ARG A 76 -12.32 -8.94 2.31
CA ARG A 76 -12.82 -8.70 0.94
C ARG A 76 -12.13 -9.59 -0.11
N ALA A 77 -11.82 -10.82 0.31
CA ALA A 77 -11.15 -11.85 -0.48
C ALA A 77 -9.73 -11.51 -1.00
N VAL A 78 -8.94 -10.70 -0.31
CA VAL A 78 -7.50 -10.52 -0.62
C VAL A 78 -6.62 -10.96 0.54
N LEU A 79 -5.43 -11.47 0.24
CA LEU A 79 -4.35 -11.66 1.21
C LEU A 79 -3.53 -10.38 1.28
N TRP A 80 -3.27 -9.90 2.48
CA TRP A 80 -2.54 -8.66 2.72
C TRP A 80 -1.55 -8.78 3.88
N ILE A 81 -0.55 -7.90 3.87
CA ILE A 81 0.40 -7.66 4.94
C ILE A 81 0.04 -6.34 5.62
N GLY A 82 0.01 -6.32 6.95
CA GLY A 82 -0.38 -5.13 7.71
C GLY A 82 0.72 -4.07 7.69
N VAL A 83 0.36 -2.86 8.09
CA VAL A 83 1.33 -1.78 8.31
C VAL A 83 1.21 -1.31 9.76
N GLU A 84 2.34 -1.27 10.45
CA GLU A 84 2.47 -0.67 11.78
C GLU A 84 3.15 0.70 11.67
N GLY A 85 2.66 1.67 12.44
CA GLY A 85 3.18 3.04 12.47
C GLY A 85 2.10 4.09 12.15
N PRO A 86 2.41 5.38 12.33
CA PRO A 86 1.40 6.44 12.37
C PRO A 86 1.01 6.92 10.97
N LEU A 87 0.24 6.12 10.23
CA LEU A 87 -0.28 6.50 8.90
C LEU A 87 -1.63 7.23 8.96
N GLU A 88 -2.28 7.30 10.12
CA GLU A 88 -3.56 7.96 10.32
C GLU A 88 -3.58 9.41 9.80
N PRO A 89 -2.55 10.25 10.05
CA PRO A 89 -2.54 11.61 9.52
C PRO A 89 -2.59 11.67 7.98
N LEU A 90 -1.96 10.70 7.30
CA LEU A 90 -2.00 10.63 5.84
C LEU A 90 -3.37 10.14 5.35
N ALA A 91 -4.00 9.19 6.04
CA ALA A 91 -5.35 8.76 5.71
C ALA A 91 -6.39 9.87 5.93
N GLU A 92 -6.29 10.61 7.02
CA GLU A 92 -7.14 11.78 7.29
C GLU A 92 -6.99 12.85 6.20
N ALA A 93 -5.75 13.18 5.82
CA ALA A 93 -5.47 14.12 4.73
C ALA A 93 -6.04 13.63 3.39
N ALA A 94 -6.04 12.32 3.15
CA ALA A 94 -6.69 11.75 1.98
C ALA A 94 -8.23 11.88 2.04
N GLY A 95 -8.82 12.08 3.21
CA GLY A 95 -10.27 12.05 3.45
C GLY A 95 -10.81 10.64 3.69
N THR A 96 -10.00 9.75 4.26
CA THR A 96 -10.34 8.35 4.53
C THR A 96 -10.95 8.19 5.92
N PRO A 97 -12.14 7.57 6.05
CA PRO A 97 -12.74 7.27 7.36
C PRO A 97 -11.90 6.24 8.14
N LEU A 98 -11.29 6.67 9.25
CA LEU A 98 -10.35 5.84 10.01
C LEU A 98 -11.00 4.62 10.68
N ASP A 99 -12.25 4.72 11.08
CA ASP A 99 -13.03 3.64 11.72
C ASP A 99 -13.18 2.40 10.84
N GLN A 100 -13.09 2.59 9.52
CA GLN A 100 -13.23 1.54 8.50
C GLN A 100 -11.93 1.28 7.75
N TRP A 101 -10.86 1.98 8.09
CA TRP A 101 -9.59 1.90 7.40
C TRP A 101 -8.61 1.02 8.17
N ARG A 102 -7.93 0.15 7.44
CA ARG A 102 -6.88 -0.72 7.95
C ARG A 102 -5.71 -0.58 6.99
N PRO A 103 -4.58 0.02 7.39
CA PRO A 103 -3.44 0.17 6.49
C PRO A 103 -2.87 -1.21 6.20
N HIS A 104 -2.79 -1.54 4.91
CA HIS A 104 -2.36 -2.84 4.45
C HIS A 104 -1.79 -2.75 3.03
N LEU A 105 -0.96 -3.74 2.70
CA LEU A 105 -0.39 -3.95 1.38
C LEU A 105 -0.94 -5.28 0.84
N THR A 106 -1.66 -5.23 -0.28
CA THR A 106 -2.24 -6.42 -0.89
C THR A 106 -1.18 -7.23 -1.63
N VAL A 107 -1.00 -8.51 -1.25
CA VAL A 107 0.00 -9.41 -1.86
C VAL A 107 -0.61 -10.48 -2.75
N ALA A 108 -1.87 -10.88 -2.52
CA ALA A 108 -2.55 -11.83 -3.39
C ALA A 108 -4.07 -11.62 -3.45
N ARG A 109 -4.64 -12.06 -4.56
CA ARG A 109 -6.08 -12.06 -4.86
C ARG A 109 -6.54 -13.47 -5.24
N PRO A 110 -7.85 -13.78 -5.20
CA PRO A 110 -8.34 -15.11 -5.49
C PRO A 110 -8.38 -15.39 -6.98
N ARG A 111 -8.13 -16.66 -7.37
CA ARG A 111 -8.46 -17.16 -8.71
C ARG A 111 -9.85 -17.80 -8.80
N GLY A 112 -10.55 -17.98 -7.67
CA GLY A 112 -11.90 -18.57 -7.62
C GLY A 112 -12.60 -18.44 -6.25
N MET A 113 -13.78 -19.06 -6.10
CA MET A 113 -14.68 -18.88 -4.94
C MET A 113 -14.30 -19.69 -3.67
N ARG A 114 -13.42 -20.69 -3.77
CA ARG A 114 -13.02 -21.53 -2.62
C ARG A 114 -11.50 -21.44 -2.44
N MET A 115 -11.05 -20.70 -1.44
CA MET A 115 -9.63 -20.67 -1.09
C MET A 115 -9.43 -20.62 0.42
N ARG A 116 -8.40 -21.32 0.88
CA ARG A 116 -7.88 -21.23 2.24
C ARG A 116 -6.75 -20.22 2.22
N TRP A 117 -6.90 -19.10 2.93
CA TRP A 117 -5.86 -18.08 2.98
C TRP A 117 -4.67 -18.59 3.80
N PRO A 118 -3.44 -18.56 3.27
CA PRO A 118 -2.28 -18.89 4.07
C PRO A 118 -2.07 -17.82 5.14
N HIS A 119 -1.60 -18.23 6.31
CA HIS A 119 -1.05 -17.30 7.29
C HIS A 119 0.41 -17.04 6.93
N VAL A 120 0.80 -15.76 6.96
CA VAL A 120 2.18 -15.32 6.79
C VAL A 120 2.61 -14.66 8.10
N GLU A 121 3.58 -15.28 8.78
CA GLU A 121 4.29 -14.64 9.88
C GLU A 121 5.39 -13.76 9.27
N PHE A 122 5.27 -12.45 9.46
CA PHE A 122 6.20 -11.48 8.89
C PHE A 122 6.27 -10.23 9.75
N THR A 123 7.48 -9.76 10.01
CA THR A 123 7.77 -8.44 10.57
C THR A 123 9.00 -7.94 9.85
N GLY A 124 8.83 -6.94 8.99
CA GLY A 124 9.90 -6.37 8.19
C GLY A 124 10.60 -5.21 8.86
N ARG A 125 11.59 -4.65 8.16
CA ARG A 125 12.31 -3.45 8.56
C ARG A 125 11.40 -2.22 8.62
N GLU A 126 11.82 -1.23 9.41
CA GLU A 126 11.21 0.10 9.37
C GLU A 126 11.68 0.89 8.15
N TRP A 127 10.80 1.73 7.61
CA TRP A 127 11.15 2.75 6.62
C TRP A 127 10.33 4.02 6.82
N THR A 128 10.86 5.13 6.33
CA THR A 128 10.17 6.42 6.33
C THR A 128 9.37 6.58 5.04
N VAL A 129 8.09 6.92 5.16
CA VAL A 129 7.24 7.29 4.02
C VAL A 129 7.65 8.69 3.54
N ARG A 130 8.32 8.78 2.40
CA ARG A 130 8.89 10.04 1.89
C ARG A 130 7.96 10.83 0.98
N GLU A 131 6.98 10.18 0.37
CA GLU A 131 6.07 10.82 -0.57
C GLU A 131 4.72 10.10 -0.58
N VAL A 132 3.67 10.85 -0.93
CA VAL A 132 2.37 10.32 -1.31
C VAL A 132 2.20 10.52 -2.81
N VAL A 133 1.64 9.54 -3.50
CA VAL A 133 1.48 9.55 -4.95
C VAL A 133 0.01 9.47 -5.34
N LEU A 134 -0.34 10.15 -6.43
CA LEU A 134 -1.60 9.97 -7.13
C LEU A 134 -1.37 8.97 -8.26
N VAL A 135 -2.14 7.89 -8.27
CA VAL A 135 -1.96 6.78 -9.22
C VAL A 135 -3.23 6.56 -10.01
N ARG A 136 -3.04 6.40 -11.31
CA ARG A 136 -4.02 5.84 -12.23
C ARG A 136 -3.83 4.34 -12.33
N SER A 137 -4.89 3.60 -12.06
CA SER A 137 -4.96 2.15 -12.16
C SER A 137 -5.86 1.74 -13.32
N ASP A 138 -5.27 1.07 -14.29
CA ASP A 138 -5.93 0.47 -15.44
C ASP A 138 -5.69 -1.05 -15.45
N PRO A 139 -6.74 -1.90 -15.60
CA PRO A 139 -6.56 -3.34 -15.66
C PRO A 139 -5.66 -3.85 -16.81
N ALA A 140 -5.64 -3.14 -17.94
CA ALA A 140 -4.88 -3.49 -19.13
C ALA A 140 -3.45 -2.95 -19.09
N THR A 141 -3.25 -1.70 -18.67
CA THR A 141 -1.91 -1.05 -18.70
C THR A 141 -1.19 -1.05 -17.35
N GLY A 142 -1.89 -1.33 -16.24
CA GLY A 142 -1.31 -1.35 -14.90
C GLY A 142 -1.40 -0.01 -14.19
N TYR A 143 -0.35 0.35 -13.46
CA TYR A 143 -0.31 1.57 -12.65
C TYR A 143 0.55 2.63 -13.32
N GLU A 144 0.03 3.84 -13.38
CA GLU A 144 0.73 5.05 -13.83
C GLU A 144 0.71 6.06 -12.68
N VAL A 145 1.89 6.48 -12.22
CA VAL A 145 2.01 7.58 -11.24
C VAL A 145 1.80 8.89 -11.98
N LEU A 146 0.74 9.60 -11.64
CA LEU A 146 0.37 10.87 -12.28
C LEU A 146 1.06 12.06 -11.63
N ASP A 147 1.17 12.03 -10.30
CA ASP A 147 1.81 13.09 -9.53
C ASP A 147 2.30 12.55 -8.18
N ARG A 148 3.17 13.31 -7.51
CA ARG A 148 3.76 13.00 -6.21
C ARG A 148 3.90 14.26 -5.35
N VAL A 149 3.73 14.10 -4.05
CA VAL A 149 3.97 15.15 -3.06
C VAL A 149 4.94 14.65 -1.99
N PRO A 150 6.08 15.32 -1.79
CA PRO A 150 7.03 14.94 -0.75
C PRO A 150 6.47 15.26 0.63
N LEU A 151 6.77 14.39 1.60
CA LEU A 151 6.50 14.59 3.01
C LEU A 151 7.73 15.22 3.69
N SER A 152 7.50 16.02 4.71
CA SER A 152 8.57 16.67 5.47
C SER A 152 9.24 15.65 6.39
N THR A 153 10.49 15.31 6.13
CA THR A 153 11.32 14.70 7.16
C THR A 153 11.61 15.80 8.17
N SER A 154 11.25 15.61 9.44
CA SER A 154 11.65 16.57 10.47
C SER A 154 13.15 16.82 10.33
N ASN A 155 13.55 18.08 10.08
CA ASN A 155 14.93 18.47 10.27
C ASN A 155 15.22 18.21 11.75
N ALA A 156 15.87 17.09 12.06
CA ALA A 156 16.66 17.06 13.28
C ALA A 156 17.65 18.23 13.12
N PRO A 157 17.73 19.16 14.09
CA PRO A 157 18.85 20.09 14.07
C PRO A 157 20.12 19.22 14.20
N ASP A 158 21.03 19.40 13.25
CA ASP A 158 22.43 18.95 13.39
C ASP A 158 23.04 19.51 14.69
#